data_AF-A0AAJ4PAC6-F1
#
_entry.id   AF-A0AAJ4PAC6-F1
#
_cell.length_a   1.000
_cell.length_b   1.000
_cell.length_c   1.000
_cell.angle_alpha   90.00
_cell.angle_beta   90.00
_cell.angle_gamma   90.00
#
_symmetry.space_group_name_H-M   'P 1'
#
loop_
_entity.id
_entity.type
_entity.pdbx_description
1 polymer ?
#
loop_
_entity_poly.entity_id
_entity_poly.type
_entity_poly.pdbx_seq_one_letter_code
_entity_poly.pdbx_strand_id
1 'polypeptide(L)'
;MTNVQFLVSKVYATIDDNGQERDVNKNQLVVIQDNDALVKSLVSEGNFVEIQNGLYMEYENKINALTRKYKSQVEAIEKSTDPIYSIEANGTTKKHYDIKALRSQLESEVKALVKEYFAELDLALEEARVLDAQSYTPFGSAETTKANAIVNKFEVGAYIDYADAKQSLSVALNEMNDAELTAVGTLLGRIKEVVFTNESSELYAKTFFATVVDYVGSAQPISMERALKDMKRIDIGSEYNRFMSIEQARRGFNGEVTASLNA
;
A
#
# COMPACT_ATOMS: atom_id res chain seq x y z
N MET A 1 -9.19 7.28 18.37
CA MET A 1 -9.34 6.16 17.43
C MET A 1 -8.63 6.65 16.20
N THR A 2 -7.54 6.00 15.80
CA THR A 2 -6.77 6.45 14.64
C THR A 2 -7.61 6.21 13.40
N ASN A 3 -7.92 7.26 12.67
CA ASN A 3 -8.58 7.15 11.38
C ASN A 3 -7.50 6.92 10.32
N VAL A 4 -7.59 5.82 9.59
CA VAL A 4 -6.62 5.46 8.55
C VAL A 4 -7.37 5.40 7.23
N GLN A 5 -7.06 6.28 6.28
CA GLN A 5 -7.63 6.27 4.94
C GLN A 5 -6.61 5.77 3.92
N PHE A 6 -7.12 5.06 2.92
CA PHE A 6 -6.34 4.47 1.84
C PHE A 6 -6.76 5.12 0.54
N LEU A 7 -5.83 5.82 -0.09
CA LEU A 7 -6.04 6.52 -1.35
C LEU A 7 -5.13 5.94 -2.41
N VAL A 8 -5.57 5.88 -3.66
CA VAL A 8 -4.68 5.61 -4.79
C VAL A 8 -4.57 6.86 -5.64
N SER A 9 -3.34 7.28 -5.91
CA SER A 9 -3.08 8.45 -6.73
C SER A 9 -3.35 8.18 -8.21
N LYS A 10 -4.03 9.11 -8.88
CA LYS A 10 -4.17 9.16 -10.35
C LYS A 10 -3.11 10.04 -11.01
N VAL A 11 -2.23 10.67 -10.24
CA VAL A 11 -1.26 11.63 -10.76
C VAL A 11 0.09 11.47 -10.07
N TYR A 12 1.13 12.04 -10.66
CA TYR A 12 2.34 12.35 -9.91
C TYR A 12 2.11 13.66 -9.17
N ALA A 13 2.27 13.65 -7.85
CA ALA A 13 2.09 14.83 -7.04
C ALA A 13 3.04 14.81 -5.84
N THR A 14 3.26 15.98 -5.26
CA THR A 14 3.84 16.10 -3.92
C THR A 14 2.70 16.51 -3.00
N ILE A 15 2.47 15.74 -1.94
CA ILE A 15 1.46 16.04 -0.93
C ILE A 15 2.13 16.46 0.37
N ASP A 16 1.56 17.44 1.07
CA ASP A 16 1.93 17.79 2.43
C ASP A 16 0.97 17.10 3.40
N ASP A 17 1.49 16.13 4.16
CA ASP A 17 0.76 15.46 5.22
C ASP A 17 1.33 15.85 6.58
N ASN A 18 0.64 16.78 7.26
CA ASN A 18 1.00 17.28 8.58
C ASN A 18 2.41 17.88 8.66
N GLY A 19 2.84 18.62 7.62
CA GLY A 19 4.15 19.26 7.54
C GLY A 19 5.25 18.34 6.99
N GLN A 20 4.90 17.16 6.48
CA GLN A 20 5.81 16.27 5.77
C GLN A 20 5.43 16.18 4.30
N GLU A 21 6.30 16.73 3.46
CA GLU A 21 6.20 16.56 2.02
C GLU A 21 6.52 15.12 1.63
N ARG A 22 5.65 14.54 0.81
CA ARG A 22 5.80 13.18 0.26
C ARG A 22 5.51 13.21 -1.23
N ASP A 23 6.47 12.73 -2.01
CA ASP A 23 6.24 12.47 -3.42
C ASP A 23 5.42 11.19 -3.57
N VAL A 24 4.35 11.30 -4.35
CA VAL A 24 3.42 10.21 -4.63
C VAL A 24 3.39 9.97 -6.13
N ASN A 25 3.68 8.73 -6.50
CA ASN A 25 3.62 8.29 -7.87
C ASN A 25 2.18 7.97 -8.27
N LYS A 26 1.90 8.07 -9.57
CA LYS A 26 0.63 7.59 -10.13
C LYS A 26 0.46 6.09 -9.87
N ASN A 27 -0.76 5.66 -9.56
CA ASN A 27 -1.15 4.29 -9.18
C ASN A 27 -0.47 3.76 -7.90
N GLN A 28 0.04 4.65 -7.04
CA GLN A 28 0.57 4.28 -5.73
C GLN A 28 -0.51 4.37 -4.66
N LEU A 29 -0.58 3.36 -3.78
CA LEU A 29 -1.34 3.43 -2.55
C LEU A 29 -0.69 4.42 -1.58
N VAL A 30 -1.49 5.38 -1.12
CA VAL A 30 -1.13 6.40 -0.15
C VAL A 30 -1.98 6.18 1.09
N VAL A 31 -1.29 6.10 2.23
CA VAL A 31 -1.92 5.95 3.53
C VAL A 31 -1.87 7.30 4.23
N ILE A 32 -3.05 7.79 4.61
CA ILE A 32 -3.20 9.03 5.37
C ILE A 32 -3.81 8.68 6.72
N GLN A 33 -3.21 9.19 7.79
CA GLN A 33 -3.64 8.94 9.15
C GLN A 33 -4.07 10.24 9.81
N ASP A 34 -5.26 10.25 10.40
CA ASP A 34 -5.81 11.36 11.19
C ASP A 34 -5.78 12.74 10.47
N ASN A 35 -5.92 12.76 9.13
CA ASN A 35 -5.89 13.99 8.32
C ASN A 35 -7.02 14.03 7.28
N ASP A 36 -8.27 14.11 7.77
CA ASP A 36 -9.47 14.15 6.94
C ASP A 36 -9.53 15.35 5.98
N ALA A 37 -8.88 16.46 6.34
CA ALA A 37 -8.86 17.66 5.50
C ALA A 37 -8.06 17.43 4.22
N LEU A 38 -6.88 16.82 4.33
CA LEU A 38 -6.06 16.43 3.19
C LEU A 38 -6.80 15.42 2.31
N VAL A 39 -7.36 14.36 2.91
CA VAL A 39 -8.14 13.35 2.17
C VAL A 39 -9.26 13.99 1.34
N LYS A 40 -10.04 14.89 1.95
CA LYS A 40 -11.12 15.59 1.25
C LYS A 40 -10.61 16.45 0.10
N SER A 41 -9.52 17.20 0.26
CA SER A 41 -8.91 17.99 -0.81
C SER A 41 -8.48 17.10 -1.97
N LEU A 42 -7.66 16.08 -1.69
CA LEU A 42 -7.11 15.17 -2.69
C LEU A 42 -8.19 14.42 -3.50
N VAL A 43 -9.26 13.98 -2.84
CA VAL A 43 -10.39 13.30 -3.51
C VAL A 43 -11.24 14.30 -4.30
N SER A 44 -11.50 15.49 -3.75
CA SER A 44 -12.33 16.51 -4.42
C SER A 44 -11.70 17.08 -5.69
N GLU A 45 -10.36 17.14 -5.73
CA GLU A 45 -9.59 17.53 -6.91
C GLU A 45 -9.60 16.46 -8.01
N GLY A 46 -10.09 15.26 -7.70
CA GLY A 46 -10.13 14.13 -8.64
C GLY A 46 -8.78 13.47 -8.89
N ASN A 47 -7.73 13.91 -8.18
CA ASN A 47 -6.37 13.41 -8.27
C ASN A 47 -6.18 12.07 -7.54
N PHE A 48 -7.07 11.73 -6.61
CA PHE A 48 -7.00 10.51 -5.80
C PHE A 48 -8.34 9.80 -5.77
N VAL A 49 -8.31 8.48 -5.61
CA VAL A 49 -9.49 7.65 -5.39
C VAL A 49 -9.37 6.94 -4.05
N GLU A 50 -10.42 7.04 -3.25
CA GLU A 50 -10.50 6.34 -1.98
C GLU A 50 -10.78 4.85 -2.21
N ILE A 51 -9.99 4.01 -1.56
CA ILE A 51 -10.16 2.57 -1.53
C ILE A 51 -10.89 2.22 -0.26
N GLN A 52 -11.96 1.44 -0.38
CA GLN A 52 -12.73 0.99 0.77
C GLN A 52 -11.84 0.16 1.70
N ASN A 53 -11.79 0.58 2.96
CA ASN A 53 -10.89 0.05 3.98
C ASN A 53 -11.64 -0.58 5.16
N GLY A 54 -12.92 -0.90 4.99
CA GLY A 54 -13.79 -1.39 6.06
C GLY A 54 -13.21 -2.62 6.77
N LEU A 55 -12.65 -3.55 6.00
CA LEU A 55 -11.97 -4.74 6.52
C LEU A 55 -10.80 -4.38 7.44
N TYR A 56 -9.92 -3.47 7.00
CA TYR A 56 -8.80 -2.99 7.80
C TYR A 56 -9.29 -2.36 9.11
N MET A 57 -10.24 -1.41 9.02
CA MET A 57 -10.75 -0.72 10.21
C MET A 57 -11.41 -1.68 11.19
N GLU A 58 -12.17 -2.65 10.70
CA GLU A 58 -12.82 -3.66 11.54
C GLU A 58 -11.80 -4.44 12.36
N TYR A 59 -10.79 -5.00 11.71
CA TYR A 59 -9.78 -5.82 12.38
C TYR A 59 -8.85 -4.99 13.28
N GLU A 60 -8.46 -3.78 12.88
CA GLU A 60 -7.72 -2.83 13.71
C GLU A 60 -8.50 -2.53 15.01
N ASN A 61 -9.81 -2.31 14.91
CA ASN A 61 -10.66 -2.05 16.07
C ASN A 61 -10.80 -3.27 17.00
N LYS A 62 -10.94 -4.48 16.45
CA LYS A 62 -10.95 -5.72 17.23
C LYS A 62 -9.65 -5.88 18.02
N ILE A 63 -8.49 -5.69 17.37
CA ILE A 63 -7.17 -5.79 18.02
C ILE A 63 -7.00 -4.71 19.10
N ASN A 64 -7.42 -3.48 18.82
CA ASN A 64 -7.35 -2.37 19.78
C ASN A 64 -8.26 -2.63 21.00
N ALA A 65 -9.44 -3.21 20.80
CA ALA A 65 -10.34 -3.59 21.90
C ALA A 65 -9.70 -4.65 22.80
N LEU A 66 -9.06 -5.67 22.24
CA LEU A 66 -8.33 -6.70 23.00
C LEU A 66 -7.16 -6.08 23.79
N THR A 67 -6.40 -5.19 23.15
CA THR A 67 -5.27 -4.50 23.78
C THR A 67 -5.73 -3.65 24.98
N ARG A 68 -6.83 -2.91 24.84
CA ARG A 68 -7.41 -2.13 25.94
C ARG A 68 -7.93 -3.01 27.07
N LYS A 69 -8.59 -4.13 26.74
CA LYS A 69 -9.05 -5.11 27.72
C LYS A 69 -7.87 -5.65 28.54
N TYR A 70 -6.79 -6.06 27.88
CA TYR A 70 -5.57 -6.50 28.55
C TYR A 70 -5.01 -5.43 29.48
N LYS A 71 -4.85 -4.18 29.01
CA LYS A 71 -4.32 -3.07 29.81
C LYS A 71 -5.13 -2.87 31.10
N SER A 72 -6.46 -2.87 30.99
CA SER A 72 -7.37 -2.74 32.13
C SER A 72 -7.25 -3.91 33.13
N GLN A 73 -7.14 -5.14 32.64
CA GLN A 73 -6.98 -6.33 33.49
C GLN A 73 -5.64 -6.34 34.23
N VAL A 74 -4.55 -5.95 33.56
CA VAL A 74 -3.23 -5.83 34.18
C VAL A 74 -3.24 -4.72 35.24
N GLU A 75 -3.80 -3.56 34.94
CA GLU A 75 -3.88 -2.46 35.90
C GLU A 75 -4.66 -2.86 37.16
N ALA A 76 -5.76 -3.62 37.00
CA ALA A 76 -6.53 -4.15 38.13
C ALA A 76 -5.70 -5.10 39.00
N ILE A 77 -4.91 -5.99 38.39
CA ILE A 77 -4.01 -6.90 39.11
C ILE A 77 -2.87 -6.14 39.80
N GLU A 78 -2.27 -5.15 39.12
CA GLU A 78 -1.16 -4.38 39.67
C GLU A 78 -1.59 -3.57 40.90
N LYS A 79 -2.76 -2.94 40.85
CA LYS A 79 -3.35 -2.13 41.93
C LYS A 79 -4.09 -2.94 43.00
N SER A 80 -4.27 -4.24 42.78
CA SER A 80 -4.94 -5.11 43.75
C SER A 80 -4.18 -5.16 45.08
N THR A 81 -4.92 -5.01 46.18
CA THR A 81 -4.43 -5.18 47.56
C THR A 81 -4.65 -6.59 48.10
N ASP A 82 -5.15 -7.51 47.28
CA ASP A 82 -5.37 -8.90 47.68
C ASP A 82 -4.03 -9.57 48.01
N PRO A 83 -3.85 -10.11 49.24
CA PRO A 83 -2.63 -10.80 49.65
C PRO A 83 -2.20 -11.95 48.74
N ILE A 84 -3.13 -12.56 47.98
CA ILE A 84 -2.82 -13.65 47.04
C ILE A 84 -1.77 -13.24 46.01
N TYR A 85 -1.76 -11.96 45.61
CA TYR A 85 -0.83 -11.43 44.62
C TYR A 85 0.57 -11.14 45.19
N SER A 86 0.71 -11.14 46.51
CA SER A 86 1.98 -11.00 47.23
C SER A 86 2.60 -12.36 47.58
N ILE A 87 1.92 -13.48 47.32
CA ILE A 87 2.46 -14.82 47.54
C ILE A 87 3.59 -15.07 46.54
N GLU A 88 4.78 -15.31 47.06
CA GLU A 88 5.96 -15.72 46.30
C GLU A 88 6.07 -17.24 46.24
N ALA A 89 6.29 -17.77 45.03
CA ALA A 89 6.63 -19.16 44.80
C ALA A 89 7.71 -19.23 43.71
N ASN A 90 8.77 -20.01 43.95
CA ASN A 90 9.90 -20.16 43.02
C ASN A 90 10.54 -18.83 42.58
N GLY A 91 10.65 -17.85 43.48
CA GLY A 91 11.28 -16.55 43.20
C GLY A 91 10.43 -15.59 42.34
N THR A 92 9.14 -15.87 42.17
CA THR A 92 8.20 -15.00 41.44
C THR A 92 6.87 -14.90 42.17
N THR A 93 6.07 -13.87 41.91
CA THR A 93 4.76 -13.66 42.54
C THR A 93 3.63 -14.22 41.68
N LYS A 94 2.51 -14.60 42.31
CA LYS A 94 1.26 -14.91 41.60
C LYS A 94 0.84 -13.79 40.64
N LYS A 95 1.08 -12.53 41.04
CA LYS A 95 0.91 -11.33 40.21
C LYS A 95 1.64 -11.45 38.87
N HIS A 96 2.90 -11.88 38.89
CA HIS A 96 3.69 -12.06 37.67
C HIS A 96 3.11 -13.14 36.75
N TYR A 97 2.71 -14.29 37.30
CA TYR A 97 2.14 -15.39 36.52
C TYR A 97 0.83 -15.01 35.83
N ASP A 98 -0.06 -14.31 36.53
CA ASP A 98 -1.36 -13.94 35.96
C ASP A 98 -1.24 -12.88 34.86
N ILE A 99 -0.37 -11.89 35.06
CA ILE A 99 -0.06 -10.91 34.00
C ILE A 99 0.58 -11.61 32.78
N LYS A 100 1.45 -12.60 33.00
CA LYS A 100 2.04 -13.40 31.92
C LYS A 100 0.99 -14.22 31.17
N ALA A 101 0.05 -14.84 31.87
CA ALA A 101 -1.03 -15.61 31.26
C ALA A 101 -1.95 -14.72 30.41
N LEU A 102 -2.36 -13.56 30.93
CA LEU A 102 -3.14 -12.56 30.18
C LEU A 102 -2.42 -12.09 28.92
N ARG A 103 -1.08 -11.97 28.97
CA ARG A 103 -0.29 -11.59 27.80
C ARG A 103 -0.30 -12.68 26.73
N SER A 104 -0.03 -13.92 27.11
CA SER A 104 -0.06 -15.05 26.16
C SER A 104 -1.44 -15.21 25.53
N GLN A 105 -2.51 -14.91 26.29
CA GLN A 105 -3.86 -14.85 25.74
C GLN A 105 -4.02 -13.72 24.71
N LEU A 106 -3.61 -12.50 25.03
CA LEU A 106 -3.64 -11.36 24.10
C LEU A 106 -2.87 -11.67 22.81
N GLU A 107 -1.63 -12.15 22.92
CA GLU A 107 -0.77 -12.51 21.77
C GLU A 107 -1.45 -13.56 20.88
N SER A 108 -2.08 -14.57 21.48
CA SER A 108 -2.81 -15.62 20.75
C SER A 108 -4.04 -15.08 20.03
N GLU A 109 -4.85 -14.27 20.70
CA GLU A 109 -6.08 -13.71 20.13
C GLU A 109 -5.77 -12.72 19.00
N VAL A 110 -4.76 -11.86 19.18
CA VAL A 110 -4.30 -10.93 18.12
C VAL A 110 -3.76 -11.70 16.92
N LYS A 111 -2.93 -12.74 17.13
CA LYS A 111 -2.40 -13.55 16.04
C LYS A 111 -3.50 -14.25 15.23
N ALA A 112 -4.57 -14.71 15.90
CA ALA A 112 -5.72 -15.30 15.22
C ALA A 112 -6.44 -14.26 14.33
N LEU A 113 -6.71 -13.06 14.87
CA LEU A 113 -7.34 -11.98 14.12
C LEU A 113 -6.51 -11.53 12.91
N VAL A 114 -5.18 -11.42 13.07
CA VAL A 114 -4.28 -11.06 11.96
C VAL A 114 -4.34 -12.12 10.85
N LYS A 115 -4.37 -13.40 11.22
CA LYS A 115 -4.49 -14.50 10.25
C LYS A 115 -5.83 -14.46 9.51
N GLU A 116 -6.93 -14.21 10.22
CA GLU A 116 -8.27 -14.07 9.63
C GLU A 116 -8.31 -12.88 8.67
N TYR A 117 -7.80 -11.71 9.08
CA TYR A 117 -7.68 -10.53 8.23
C TYR A 117 -6.97 -10.82 6.90
N PHE A 118 -5.80 -11.45 6.94
CA PHE A 118 -5.07 -11.76 5.71
C PHE A 118 -5.78 -12.80 4.84
N ALA A 119 -6.49 -13.76 5.44
CA ALA A 119 -7.28 -14.73 4.68
C ALA A 119 -8.47 -14.07 3.97
N GLU A 120 -9.17 -13.15 4.62
CA GLU A 120 -10.25 -12.38 4.00
C GLU A 120 -9.73 -11.42 2.92
N LEU A 121 -8.56 -10.81 3.15
CA LEU A 121 -7.92 -9.97 2.14
C LEU A 121 -7.51 -10.78 0.90
N ASP A 122 -7.05 -12.01 1.06
CA ASP A 122 -6.71 -12.90 -0.05
C ASP A 122 -7.95 -13.31 -0.87
N LEU A 123 -9.11 -13.47 -0.22
CA LEU A 123 -10.39 -13.69 -0.94
C LEU A 123 -10.79 -12.45 -1.74
N ALA A 124 -10.74 -11.27 -1.11
CA ALA A 124 -11.06 -10.00 -1.78
C ALA A 124 -10.12 -9.71 -2.96
N LEU A 125 -8.84 -10.11 -2.84
CA LEU A 125 -7.86 -9.99 -3.91
C LEU A 125 -8.22 -10.82 -5.15
N GLU A 126 -8.69 -12.05 -4.97
CA GLU A 126 -9.07 -12.89 -6.11
C GLU A 126 -10.33 -12.37 -6.80
N GLU A 127 -11.30 -11.87 -6.04
CA GLU A 127 -12.49 -11.19 -6.59
C GLU A 127 -12.11 -9.92 -7.36
N ALA A 128 -11.24 -9.10 -6.79
CA ALA A 128 -10.75 -7.87 -7.42
C ALA A 128 -10.00 -8.16 -8.72
N ARG A 129 -9.19 -9.23 -8.77
CA ARG A 129 -8.48 -9.66 -9.98
C ARG A 129 -9.43 -9.95 -11.15
N VAL A 130 -10.56 -10.60 -10.87
CA VAL A 130 -11.58 -10.90 -11.90
C VAL A 130 -12.26 -9.63 -12.40
N LEU A 131 -12.57 -8.69 -11.49
CA LEU A 131 -13.18 -7.41 -11.84
C LEU A 131 -12.21 -6.51 -12.62
N ASP A 132 -10.95 -6.45 -12.22
CA ASP A 132 -9.91 -5.67 -12.90
C ASP A 132 -9.66 -6.19 -14.32
N ALA A 133 -9.69 -7.51 -14.53
CA ALA A 133 -9.59 -8.09 -15.87
C ALA A 133 -10.74 -7.68 -16.81
N GLN A 134 -11.87 -7.25 -16.25
CA GLN A 134 -13.05 -6.80 -17.00
C GLN A 134 -13.09 -5.26 -17.17
N SER A 135 -12.30 -4.51 -16.38
CA SER A 135 -12.29 -3.05 -16.39
C SER A 135 -11.21 -2.52 -17.32
N TYR A 136 -11.52 -2.43 -18.61
CA TYR A 136 -10.67 -1.77 -19.60
C TYR A 136 -11.25 -0.42 -20.01
N THR A 137 -10.39 0.59 -20.14
CA THR A 137 -10.76 1.87 -20.73
C THR A 137 -11.06 1.68 -22.22
N PRO A 138 -12.29 1.92 -22.70
CA PRO A 138 -12.61 1.76 -24.11
C PRO A 138 -11.96 2.87 -24.95
N PHE A 139 -11.55 2.55 -26.18
CA PHE A 139 -11.00 3.51 -27.13
C PHE A 139 -11.49 3.23 -28.55
N GLY A 140 -11.52 4.26 -29.40
CA GLY A 140 -12.04 4.20 -30.76
C GLY A 140 -10.96 4.27 -31.84
N SER A 141 -11.42 4.49 -33.08
CA SER A 141 -10.54 4.58 -34.26
C SER A 141 -9.67 5.85 -34.25
N ALA A 142 -10.15 6.94 -33.66
CA ALA A 142 -9.41 8.20 -33.58
C ALA A 142 -8.17 8.06 -32.67
N GLU A 143 -8.38 7.50 -31.47
CA GLU A 143 -7.32 7.23 -30.50
C GLU A 143 -6.31 6.24 -31.07
N THR A 144 -6.79 5.19 -31.75
CA THR A 144 -5.94 4.21 -32.44
C THR A 144 -5.06 4.88 -33.50
N THR A 145 -5.62 5.82 -34.28
CA THR A 145 -4.87 6.52 -35.33
C THR A 145 -3.79 7.42 -34.72
N LYS A 146 -4.11 8.17 -33.66
CA LYS A 146 -3.16 9.04 -32.97
C LYS A 146 -2.04 8.25 -32.28
N ALA A 147 -2.38 7.15 -31.60
CA ALA A 147 -1.42 6.24 -30.98
C ALA A 147 -0.43 5.68 -32.02
N ASN A 148 -0.94 5.22 -33.17
CA ASN A 148 -0.08 4.76 -34.26
C ASN A 148 0.82 5.88 -34.80
N ALA A 149 0.31 7.10 -34.97
CA ALA A 149 1.12 8.22 -35.45
C ALA A 149 2.28 8.55 -34.49
N ILE A 150 2.03 8.54 -33.18
CA ILE A 150 3.04 8.80 -32.15
C ILE A 150 4.10 7.69 -32.12
N VAL A 151 3.68 6.43 -32.14
CA VAL A 151 4.62 5.29 -32.15
C VAL A 151 5.42 5.23 -33.45
N ASN A 152 4.81 5.51 -34.60
CA ASN A 152 5.52 5.62 -35.88
C ASN A 152 6.55 6.76 -35.85
N LYS A 153 6.19 7.91 -35.28
CA LYS A 153 7.12 9.04 -35.14
C LYS A 153 8.31 8.67 -34.24
N PHE A 154 8.07 7.94 -33.16
CA PHE A 154 9.13 7.43 -32.29
C PHE A 154 10.05 6.43 -33.03
N GLU A 155 9.48 5.45 -33.73
CA GLU A 155 10.23 4.49 -34.55
C GLU A 155 11.12 5.17 -35.58
N VAL A 156 10.55 6.08 -36.37
CA VAL A 156 11.30 6.80 -37.42
C VAL A 156 12.34 7.74 -36.79
N GLY A 157 11.98 8.45 -35.73
CA GLY A 157 12.88 9.36 -35.02
C GLY A 157 14.07 8.62 -34.41
N ALA A 158 13.86 7.41 -33.87
CA ALA A 158 14.92 6.61 -33.27
C ALA A 158 16.04 6.24 -34.24
N TYR A 159 15.75 6.10 -35.54
CA TYR A 159 16.77 5.89 -36.57
C TYR A 159 17.65 7.13 -36.82
N ILE A 160 17.15 8.32 -36.50
CA ILE A 160 17.82 9.60 -36.75
C ILE A 160 18.55 10.05 -35.49
N ASP A 161 17.81 10.20 -34.40
CA ASP A 161 18.30 10.57 -33.08
C ASP A 161 17.41 9.92 -32.01
N TYR A 162 17.96 8.88 -31.38
CA TYR A 162 17.24 8.12 -30.37
C TYR A 162 17.01 8.89 -29.06
N ALA A 163 17.93 9.80 -28.67
CA ALA A 163 17.76 10.57 -27.45
C ALA A 163 16.60 11.58 -27.59
N ASP A 164 16.52 12.27 -28.72
CA ASP A 164 15.41 13.18 -29.03
C ASP A 164 14.09 12.42 -29.19
N ALA A 165 14.11 11.25 -29.82
CA ALA A 165 12.93 10.39 -29.95
C ALA A 165 12.38 9.94 -28.59
N LYS A 166 13.23 9.55 -27.63
CA LYS A 166 12.83 9.20 -26.25
C LYS A 166 12.15 10.37 -25.54
N GLN A 167 12.72 11.56 -25.66
CA GLN A 167 12.17 12.76 -25.04
C GLN A 167 10.81 13.11 -25.67
N SER A 168 10.74 13.09 -27.00
CA SER A 168 9.50 13.33 -27.75
C SER A 168 8.40 12.34 -27.41
N LEU A 169 8.72 11.04 -27.27
CA LEU A 169 7.76 10.03 -26.86
C LEU A 169 7.25 10.30 -25.43
N SER A 170 8.15 10.60 -24.49
CA SER A 170 7.80 10.88 -23.10
C SER A 170 6.85 12.08 -22.98
N VAL A 171 7.13 13.17 -23.71
CA VAL A 171 6.26 14.35 -23.76
C VAL A 171 4.90 13.99 -24.35
N ALA A 172 4.88 13.26 -25.47
CA ALA A 172 3.62 12.87 -26.12
C ALA A 172 2.76 11.99 -25.19
N LEU A 173 3.36 11.00 -24.51
CA LEU A 173 2.64 10.14 -23.55
C LEU A 173 2.06 10.95 -22.39
N ASN A 174 2.78 11.98 -21.91
CA ASN A 174 2.32 12.84 -20.84
C ASN A 174 1.13 13.74 -21.23
N GLU A 175 0.95 14.03 -22.52
CA GLU A 175 -0.13 14.86 -23.05
C GLU A 175 -1.36 14.07 -23.54
N MET A 176 -1.24 12.74 -23.63
CA MET A 176 -2.32 11.87 -24.10
C MET A 176 -3.39 11.66 -23.03
N ASN A 177 -4.65 11.55 -23.47
CA ASN A 177 -5.74 11.15 -22.60
C ASN A 177 -5.77 9.63 -22.36
N ASP A 178 -6.62 9.16 -21.45
CA ASP A 178 -6.65 7.76 -21.04
C ASP A 178 -7.00 6.79 -22.19
N ALA A 179 -7.92 7.17 -23.08
CA ALA A 179 -8.30 6.33 -24.22
C ALA A 179 -7.16 6.23 -25.24
N GLU A 180 -6.44 7.34 -25.47
CA GLU A 180 -5.26 7.40 -26.33
C GLU A 180 -4.09 6.58 -25.77
N LEU A 181 -3.79 6.70 -24.48
CA LEU A 181 -2.76 5.90 -23.80
C LEU A 181 -3.10 4.41 -23.80
N THR A 182 -4.37 4.06 -23.63
CA THR A 182 -4.84 2.67 -23.73
C THR A 182 -4.61 2.12 -25.13
N ALA A 183 -4.88 2.92 -26.17
CA ALA A 183 -4.59 2.54 -27.55
C ALA A 183 -3.07 2.34 -27.77
N VAL A 184 -2.20 3.17 -27.19
CA VAL A 184 -0.74 2.96 -27.22
C VAL A 184 -0.34 1.64 -26.57
N GLY A 185 -1.08 1.19 -25.56
CA GLY A 185 -0.88 -0.11 -24.91
C GLY A 185 -0.87 -1.29 -25.89
N THR A 186 -1.66 -1.23 -26.96
CA THR A 186 -1.68 -2.25 -28.03
C THR A 186 -0.41 -2.28 -28.87
N LEU A 187 0.42 -1.22 -28.79
CA LEU A 187 1.63 -1.03 -29.58
C LEU A 187 2.92 -1.18 -28.75
N LEU A 188 2.83 -1.56 -27.47
CA LEU A 188 3.99 -1.69 -26.58
C LEU A 188 5.08 -2.63 -27.11
N GLY A 189 4.72 -3.68 -27.85
CA GLY A 189 5.68 -4.60 -28.46
C GLY A 189 6.62 -3.89 -29.43
N ARG A 190 6.09 -2.94 -30.22
CA ARG A 190 6.87 -2.14 -31.18
C ARG A 190 7.80 -1.16 -30.47
N ILE A 191 7.29 -0.47 -29.45
CA ILE A 191 8.10 0.44 -28.63
C ILE A 191 9.24 -0.32 -27.97
N LYS A 192 8.95 -1.50 -27.40
CA LYS A 192 9.95 -2.38 -26.78
C LYS A 192 11.08 -2.72 -27.75
N GLU A 193 10.74 -3.13 -28.97
CA GLU A 193 11.72 -3.52 -29.98
C GLU A 193 12.68 -2.35 -30.31
N VAL A 194 12.14 -1.16 -30.54
CA VAL A 194 12.96 0.04 -30.82
C VAL A 194 13.87 0.36 -29.63
N VAL A 195 13.34 0.37 -28.41
CA VAL A 195 14.09 0.72 -27.19
C VAL A 195 15.26 -0.25 -26.98
N PHE A 196 15.00 -1.55 -27.00
CA PHE A 196 16.03 -2.56 -26.76
C PHE A 196 17.06 -2.67 -27.90
N THR A 197 16.74 -2.18 -29.10
CA THR A 197 17.68 -2.13 -30.22
C THR A 197 18.62 -0.93 -30.14
N ASN A 198 18.17 0.21 -29.63
CA ASN A 198 18.92 1.47 -29.70
C ASN A 198 19.61 1.87 -28.38
N GLU A 199 19.16 1.35 -27.24
CA GLU A 199 19.76 1.73 -25.96
C GLU A 199 21.15 1.10 -25.76
N SER A 200 22.05 1.85 -25.12
CA SER A 200 23.43 1.43 -24.86
C SER A 200 23.57 0.30 -23.84
N SER A 201 22.52 0.03 -23.07
CA SER A 201 22.49 -0.95 -21.98
C SER A 201 21.10 -1.52 -21.81
N GLU A 202 21.03 -2.83 -21.54
CA GLU A 202 19.79 -3.52 -21.20
C GLU A 202 19.11 -2.92 -19.96
N LEU A 203 19.89 -2.42 -18.98
CA LEU A 203 19.33 -1.77 -17.80
C LEU A 203 18.61 -0.48 -18.17
N TYR A 204 19.22 0.38 -18.99
CA TYR A 204 18.58 1.62 -19.44
C TYR A 204 17.37 1.35 -20.34
N ALA A 205 17.43 0.29 -21.16
CA ALA A 205 16.31 -0.12 -21.99
C ALA A 205 15.12 -0.55 -21.13
N LYS A 206 15.37 -1.38 -20.11
CA LYS A 206 14.36 -1.80 -19.13
C LYS A 206 13.78 -0.63 -18.38
N THR A 207 14.61 0.29 -17.89
CA THR A 207 14.14 1.46 -17.14
C THR A 207 13.23 2.33 -17.99
N PHE A 208 13.66 2.70 -19.20
CA PHE A 208 12.84 3.55 -20.07
C PHE A 208 11.56 2.84 -20.53
N PHE A 209 11.65 1.57 -20.93
CA PHE A 209 10.46 0.81 -21.32
C PHE A 209 9.48 0.65 -20.16
N ALA A 210 9.96 0.45 -18.93
CA ALA A 210 9.12 0.44 -17.73
C ALA A 210 8.39 1.77 -17.54
N THR A 211 9.08 2.90 -17.74
CA THR A 211 8.42 4.23 -17.71
C THR A 211 7.30 4.36 -18.75
N VAL A 212 7.51 3.87 -19.98
CA VAL A 212 6.44 3.86 -21.01
C VAL A 212 5.26 2.98 -20.59
N VAL A 213 5.54 1.78 -20.08
CA VAL A 213 4.52 0.87 -19.56
C VAL A 213 3.77 1.51 -18.40
N ASP A 214 4.44 2.26 -17.54
CA ASP A 214 3.82 3.00 -16.44
C ASP A 214 2.86 4.05 -16.98
N TYR A 215 3.25 4.87 -17.97
CA TYR A 215 2.35 5.83 -18.63
C TYR A 215 1.10 5.16 -19.20
N VAL A 216 1.25 4.04 -19.91
CA VAL A 216 0.11 3.29 -20.48
C VAL A 216 -0.76 2.69 -19.38
N GLY A 217 -0.16 2.04 -18.38
CA GLY A 217 -0.86 1.46 -17.23
C GLY A 217 -1.59 2.51 -16.40
N SER A 218 -1.15 3.76 -16.49
CA SER A 218 -1.76 4.93 -15.86
C SER A 218 -3.14 5.31 -16.39
N ALA A 219 -3.47 4.86 -17.62
CA ALA A 219 -4.75 5.10 -18.27
C ALA A 219 -5.77 3.98 -18.04
N GLN A 220 -5.32 2.86 -17.46
CA GLN A 220 -6.22 1.82 -17.01
C GLN A 220 -6.92 2.27 -15.73
N PRO A 221 -8.14 1.78 -15.46
CA PRO A 221 -8.77 1.97 -14.16
C PRO A 221 -7.81 1.57 -13.04
N ILE A 222 -7.96 2.22 -11.89
CA ILE A 222 -7.20 1.83 -10.70
C ILE A 222 -7.50 0.37 -10.41
N SER A 223 -6.47 -0.46 -10.47
CA SER A 223 -6.56 -1.87 -10.16
C SER A 223 -6.85 -2.02 -8.67
N MET A 224 -8.05 -2.50 -8.35
CA MET A 224 -8.43 -2.83 -6.98
C MET A 224 -7.54 -3.96 -6.45
N GLU A 225 -7.15 -4.91 -7.31
CA GLU A 225 -6.20 -5.97 -6.95
C GLU A 225 -4.85 -5.38 -6.50
N ARG A 226 -4.29 -4.42 -7.26
CA ARG A 226 -3.03 -3.76 -6.90
C ARG A 226 -3.17 -2.96 -5.60
N ALA A 227 -4.26 -2.21 -5.44
CA ALA A 227 -4.51 -1.45 -4.22
C ALA A 227 -4.57 -2.37 -2.99
N LEU A 228 -5.30 -3.50 -3.08
CA LEU A 228 -5.39 -4.49 -2.01
C LEU A 228 -4.05 -5.21 -1.75
N LYS A 229 -3.24 -5.45 -2.79
CA LYS A 229 -1.87 -5.99 -2.64
C LYS A 229 -0.97 -5.04 -1.86
N ASP A 230 -1.05 -3.75 -2.16
CA ASP A 230 -0.32 -2.74 -1.43
C ASP A 230 -0.85 -2.60 0.00
N MET A 231 -2.16 -2.76 0.23
CA MET A 231 -2.75 -2.83 1.58
C MET A 231 -2.22 -4.00 2.41
N LYS A 232 -1.92 -5.15 1.79
CA LYS A 232 -1.33 -6.31 2.47
C LYS A 232 0.05 -6.01 3.07
N ARG A 233 0.74 -4.97 2.57
CA ARG A 233 2.05 -4.54 3.10
C ARG A 233 1.94 -3.61 4.32
N ILE A 234 0.73 -3.20 4.66
CA ILE A 234 0.49 -2.27 5.77
C ILE A 234 0.20 -3.10 7.02
N ASP A 235 1.01 -2.88 8.05
CA ASP A 235 0.82 -3.52 9.34
C ASP A 235 -0.54 -3.17 9.95
N ILE A 236 -1.15 -4.18 10.58
CA ILE A 236 -2.36 -4.07 11.38
C ILE A 236 -2.04 -4.27 12.86
N GLY A 237 -2.85 -3.71 13.75
CA GLY A 237 -2.65 -3.72 15.19
C GLY A 237 -1.63 -2.70 15.66
N SER A 238 -1.67 -1.47 15.14
CA SER A 238 -0.68 -0.44 15.43
C SER A 238 -0.52 -0.16 16.94
N GLU A 239 -1.64 -0.09 17.68
CA GLU A 239 -1.65 0.11 19.15
C GLU A 239 -1.01 -1.08 19.88
N TYR A 240 -1.30 -2.30 19.42
CA TYR A 240 -0.74 -3.53 19.95
C TYR A 240 0.77 -3.60 19.72
N ASN A 241 1.24 -3.36 18.49
CA ASN A 241 2.66 -3.40 18.13
C ASN A 241 3.46 -2.39 18.94
N ARG A 242 2.96 -1.16 19.06
CA ARG A 242 3.57 -0.12 19.91
C ARG A 242 3.60 -0.55 21.38
N PHE A 243 2.50 -1.10 21.89
CA PHE A 243 2.41 -1.58 23.26
C PHE A 243 3.43 -2.69 23.55
N MET A 244 3.52 -3.70 22.69
CA MET A 244 4.44 -4.82 22.84
C MET A 244 5.90 -4.38 22.75
N SER A 245 6.20 -3.42 21.87
CA SER A 245 7.55 -2.85 21.74
C SER A 245 8.00 -2.13 23.02
N ILE A 246 7.10 -1.35 23.64
CA ILE A 246 7.36 -0.69 24.94
C ILE A 246 7.56 -1.73 26.05
N GLU A 247 6.72 -2.77 26.10
CA GLU A 247 6.83 -3.84 27.09
C GLU A 247 8.12 -4.65 26.95
N GLN A 248 8.58 -4.92 25.73
CA GLN A 248 9.87 -5.57 25.48
C GLN A 248 11.04 -4.68 25.91
N ALA A 249 11.02 -3.39 25.54
CA ALA A 249 12.05 -2.44 25.95
C ALA A 249 12.16 -2.30 27.48
N ARG A 250 11.03 -2.30 28.19
CA ARG A 250 10.97 -2.23 29.67
C ARG A 250 11.62 -3.44 30.37
N ARG A 251 11.74 -4.59 29.70
CA ARG A 251 12.15 -5.87 30.32
C ARG A 251 13.61 -6.25 30.10
N GLY A 252 14.38 -5.48 29.33
CA GLY A 252 15.79 -5.75 29.07
C GLY A 252 16.01 -6.52 27.75
N PHE A 253 16.85 -5.92 26.91
CA PHE A 253 17.18 -6.30 25.54
C PHE A 253 17.91 -7.65 25.46
N ASN A 254 17.33 -8.65 24.81
CA ASN A 254 18.03 -9.81 24.26
C ASN A 254 17.18 -10.40 23.13
N GLY A 255 17.36 -9.87 21.93
CA GLY A 255 16.65 -10.28 20.72
C GLY A 255 16.17 -9.06 19.96
N GLU A 256 16.53 -8.98 18.68
CA GLU A 256 16.13 -7.92 17.76
C GLU A 256 14.64 -7.57 17.88
N VAL A 257 14.34 -6.28 17.79
CA VAL A 257 12.97 -5.78 17.68
C VAL A 257 12.38 -6.26 16.35
N THR A 258 11.81 -7.47 16.34
CA THR A 258 10.92 -7.93 15.27
C THR A 258 9.49 -7.74 15.74
N ALA A 259 9.08 -6.48 15.85
CA ALA A 259 7.67 -6.11 15.94
C ALA A 259 7.09 -5.87 14.53
N SER A 260 7.53 -6.65 13.54
CA SER A 260 6.80 -6.76 12.28
C SER A 260 5.90 -7.97 12.38
N LEU A 261 4.59 -7.75 12.24
CA LEU A 261 3.63 -8.80 11.92
C LEU A 261 3.78 -9.14 10.44
N ASN A 262 5.00 -9.45 9.99
CA ASN A 262 5.18 -9.96 8.64
C ASN A 262 4.73 -11.42 8.64
N ALA A 263 3.81 -11.73 7.74
CA ALA A 263 3.48 -13.10 7.34
C ALA A 263 4.69 -13.79 6.70
#